data_AF-X0W1J0-F1
#
_entry.id   AF-X0W1J0-F1
#
_cell.length_a   1.000
_cell.length_b   1.000
_cell.length_c   1.000
_cell.angle_alpha   90.00
_cell.angle_beta   90.00
_cell.angle_gamma   90.00
#
_symmetry.space_group_name_H-M   'P 1'
#
loop_
_entity.id
_entity.type
_entity.pdbx_description
1 polymer ?
#
loop_
_entity_poly.entity_id
_entity_poly.type
_entity_poly.pdbx_seq_one_letter_code
_entity_poly.pdbx_strand_id
1 'polypeptide(L)'
;SHAYSKAPFFDDVFPILQEIIGCADKNLAMFLGNSFQLICDYMNVDTKLIYSSEIVLPETGKNKIIPLCKHFGANMYVNREGGVKIYNDQDFEDENIDLKFITMNEGVTDRPKYLSIVDTLMHYSPKEVNSMLNKFELKDSHELF
;
A
#
# COMPACT_ATOMS: atom_id res chain seq x y z
N SER A 1 12.12 20.50 -14.68
CA SER A 1 11.62 20.07 -13.35
C SER A 1 10.93 21.26 -12.71
N HIS A 2 9.60 21.38 -12.83
CA HIS A 2 8.85 22.57 -12.38
C HIS A 2 7.64 22.23 -11.49
N ALA A 3 7.24 20.96 -11.37
CA ALA A 3 6.03 20.57 -10.65
C ALA A 3 6.16 20.70 -9.13
N TYR A 4 7.32 20.32 -8.57
CA TYR A 4 7.53 20.23 -7.11
C TYR A 4 8.67 21.11 -6.58
N SER A 5 9.37 21.87 -7.43
CA SER A 5 10.55 22.66 -7.01
C SER A 5 10.24 23.77 -5.98
N LYS A 6 8.95 24.01 -5.70
CA LYS A 6 8.47 24.97 -4.69
C LYS A 6 7.65 24.29 -3.59
N ALA A 7 7.61 22.96 -3.58
CA ALA A 7 6.84 22.21 -2.60
C ALA A 7 7.53 22.29 -1.22
N PRO A 8 6.79 22.43 -0.11
CA PRO A 8 7.38 22.65 1.20
C PRO A 8 8.39 21.58 1.66
N PHE A 9 8.19 20.33 1.25
CA PHE A 9 9.05 19.19 1.62
C PHE A 9 9.91 18.69 0.45
N PHE A 10 10.17 19.55 -0.55
CA PHE A 10 10.98 19.16 -1.71
C PHE A 10 12.37 18.69 -1.31
N ASP A 11 13.07 19.44 -0.45
CA ASP A 11 14.45 19.12 -0.06
C ASP A 11 14.55 17.82 0.76
N ASP A 12 13.47 17.41 1.42
CA ASP A 12 13.39 16.16 2.17
C ASP A 12 13.04 14.97 1.27
N VAL A 13 12.08 15.13 0.36
CA VAL A 13 11.52 14.02 -0.43
C VAL A 13 12.29 13.80 -1.72
N PHE A 14 12.82 14.84 -2.35
CA PHE A 14 13.52 14.72 -3.63
C PHE A 14 14.74 13.78 -3.58
N PRO A 15 15.62 13.82 -2.56
CA PRO A 15 16.71 12.86 -2.44
C PRO A 15 16.24 11.40 -2.42
N ILE A 16 15.13 11.12 -1.72
CA ILE A 16 14.53 9.78 -1.66
C ILE A 16 14.07 9.34 -3.06
N LEU A 17 13.43 10.23 -3.82
CA LEU A 17 13.03 9.91 -5.19
C LEU A 17 14.24 9.67 -6.11
N GLN A 18 15.33 10.40 -5.92
CA GLN A 18 16.56 10.17 -6.67
C GLN A 18 17.15 8.79 -6.36
N GLU A 19 17.13 8.37 -5.09
CA GLU A 19 17.57 7.05 -4.67
C GLU A 19 16.67 5.95 -5.26
N ILE A 20 15.35 6.12 -5.21
CA ILE A 20 14.39 5.20 -5.81
C ILE A 20 14.65 5.04 -7.31
N ILE A 21 14.71 6.15 -8.05
CA ILE A 21 14.90 6.14 -9.51
C ILE A 21 16.30 5.65 -9.89
N GLY A 22 17.30 5.89 -9.02
CA GLY A 22 18.68 5.43 -9.17
C GLY A 22 18.88 3.94 -8.90
N CYS A 23 17.85 3.21 -8.47
CA CYS A 23 17.93 1.77 -8.24
C CYS A 23 18.33 1.03 -9.52
N ALA A 24 19.50 0.36 -9.49
CA ALA A 24 20.07 -0.30 -10.66
C ALA A 24 19.43 -1.66 -10.99
N ASP A 25 18.58 -2.19 -10.10
CA ASP A 25 17.94 -3.48 -10.29
C ASP A 25 16.89 -3.40 -11.41
N LYS A 26 16.97 -4.34 -12.36
CA LYS A 26 16.05 -4.43 -13.50
C LYS A 26 14.80 -5.26 -13.17
N ASN A 27 14.80 -5.96 -12.04
CA ASN A 27 13.65 -6.68 -11.56
C ASN A 27 12.63 -5.71 -10.96
N LEU A 28 11.44 -5.64 -11.56
CA LEU A 28 10.39 -4.71 -11.13
C LEU A 28 9.96 -4.95 -9.67
N ALA A 29 9.91 -6.19 -9.21
CA ALA A 29 9.53 -6.48 -7.83
C ALA A 29 10.58 -5.93 -6.85
N MET A 30 11.87 -6.14 -7.13
CA MET A 30 12.97 -5.61 -6.32
C MET A 30 12.99 -4.07 -6.32
N PHE A 31 12.79 -3.46 -7.49
CA PHE A 31 12.65 -2.02 -7.62
C PHE A 31 11.51 -1.47 -6.75
N LEU A 32 10.32 -2.11 -6.82
CA LEU A 32 9.16 -1.71 -6.04
C LEU A 32 9.38 -1.90 -4.54
N GLY A 33 9.95 -3.03 -4.13
CA GLY A 33 10.25 -3.29 -2.71
C GLY A 33 11.28 -2.30 -2.14
N ASN A 34 12.33 -1.95 -2.90
CA ASN A 34 13.24 -0.87 -2.55
C ASN A 34 12.50 0.47 -2.40
N SER A 35 11.60 0.78 -3.34
CA SER A 35 10.79 2.00 -3.29
C SER A 35 9.90 2.07 -2.05
N PHE A 36 9.23 0.96 -1.71
CA PHE A 36 8.40 0.87 -0.51
C PHE A 36 9.25 1.01 0.75
N GLN A 37 10.40 0.34 0.83
CA GLN A 37 11.27 0.42 2.01
C GLN A 37 11.72 1.85 2.28
N LEU A 38 12.24 2.56 1.27
CA LEU A 38 12.70 3.95 1.42
C LEU A 38 11.58 4.90 1.86
N ILE A 39 10.36 4.71 1.32
CA ILE A 39 9.20 5.52 1.73
C ILE A 39 8.79 5.17 3.16
N CYS A 40 8.74 3.88 3.52
CA CYS A 40 8.43 3.43 4.87
C CYS A 40 9.43 3.97 5.90
N ASP A 41 10.73 3.95 5.59
CA ASP A 41 11.80 4.46 6.45
C ASP A 41 11.63 5.98 6.68
N TYR A 42 11.41 6.74 5.61
CA TYR A 42 11.14 8.19 5.71
C TYR A 42 9.89 8.48 6.56
N MET A 43 8.87 7.64 6.42
CA MET A 43 7.60 7.75 7.13
C MET A 43 7.62 7.16 8.54
N ASN A 44 8.71 6.50 8.96
CA ASN A 44 8.80 5.70 10.18
C ASN A 44 7.64 4.68 10.30
N VAL A 45 7.40 3.92 9.23
CA VAL A 45 6.38 2.86 9.17
C VAL A 45 7.06 1.50 9.28
N ASP A 46 6.84 0.81 10.40
CA ASP A 46 7.51 -0.45 10.74
C ASP A 46 6.85 -1.70 10.13
N THR A 47 6.06 -1.54 9.06
CA THR A 47 5.37 -2.65 8.40
C THR A 47 6.37 -3.57 7.71
N LYS A 48 6.37 -4.85 8.06
CA LYS A 48 7.22 -5.85 7.44
C LYS A 48 6.86 -6.05 5.96
N LEU A 49 7.80 -5.80 5.06
CA LEU A 49 7.69 -6.11 3.65
C LEU A 49 8.23 -7.51 3.36
N ILE A 50 7.45 -8.32 2.64
CA ILE A 50 7.82 -9.69 2.27
C ILE A 50 7.51 -9.92 0.80
N TYR A 51 8.46 -10.50 0.06
CA TYR A 51 8.22 -10.87 -1.32
C TYR A 51 7.47 -12.20 -1.40
N SER A 52 6.31 -12.20 -2.06
CA SER A 52 5.54 -13.43 -2.24
C SER A 52 6.29 -14.50 -3.05
N SER A 53 7.30 -14.12 -3.84
CA SER A 53 8.18 -15.04 -4.59
C SER A 53 9.14 -15.82 -3.70
N GLU A 54 9.43 -15.35 -2.48
CA GLU A 54 10.24 -16.08 -1.50
C GLU A 54 9.44 -17.24 -0.86
N ILE A 55 8.12 -17.24 -1.05
CA ILE A 55 7.20 -18.23 -0.49
C ILE A 55 6.78 -19.18 -1.61
N VAL A 56 7.24 -20.44 -1.50
CA VAL A 56 6.94 -21.51 -2.45
C VAL A 56 5.53 -22.01 -2.21
N LEU A 57 4.63 -21.67 -3.13
CA LEU A 57 3.24 -22.13 -3.17
C LEU A 57 2.90 -22.54 -4.61
N PRO A 58 2.08 -23.59 -4.82
CA PRO A 58 1.67 -24.02 -6.15
C PRO A 58 0.69 -23.04 -6.82
N GLU A 59 -0.07 -22.28 -6.04
CA GLU A 59 -1.04 -21.30 -6.54
C GLU A 59 -0.36 -20.03 -7.06
N THR A 60 -0.99 -19.40 -8.05
CA THR A 60 -0.52 -18.16 -8.67
C THR A 60 -1.64 -17.12 -8.75
N GLY A 61 -1.27 -15.86 -8.94
CA GLY A 61 -2.22 -14.76 -9.03
C GLY A 61 -3.12 -14.67 -7.80
N LYS A 62 -4.42 -14.43 -8.01
CA LYS A 62 -5.41 -14.29 -6.93
C LYS A 62 -5.58 -15.55 -6.07
N ASN A 63 -5.34 -16.73 -6.63
CA ASN A 63 -5.51 -18.00 -5.91
C ASN A 63 -4.43 -18.20 -4.84
N LYS A 64 -3.34 -17.41 -4.88
CA LYS A 64 -2.25 -17.47 -3.90
C LYS A 64 -2.57 -16.76 -2.57
N ILE A 65 -3.62 -15.92 -2.53
CA ILE A 65 -3.90 -15.06 -1.37
C ILE A 65 -4.27 -15.84 -0.11
N ILE A 66 -5.26 -16.74 -0.17
CA ILE A 66 -5.67 -17.57 0.98
C ILE A 66 -4.50 -18.46 1.47
N PRO A 67 -3.76 -19.17 0.59
CA PRO A 67 -2.56 -19.91 1.00
C PRO A 67 -1.51 -19.04 1.70
N LEU A 68 -1.31 -17.79 1.25
CA LEU A 68 -0.41 -16.84 1.91
C LEU A 68 -0.91 -16.45 3.30
N CYS A 69 -2.21 -16.14 3.45
CA CYS A 69 -2.80 -15.85 4.75
C CYS A 69 -2.59 -17.02 5.72
N LYS A 70 -2.86 -18.25 5.28
CA LYS A 70 -2.61 -19.47 6.08
C LYS A 70 -1.14 -19.64 6.45
N HIS A 71 -0.23 -19.42 5.51
CA HIS A 71 1.23 -19.50 5.75
C HIS A 71 1.67 -18.57 6.88
N PHE A 72 1.08 -17.37 6.98
CA PHE A 72 1.39 -16.39 8.02
C PHE A 72 0.49 -16.49 9.27
N GLY A 73 -0.50 -17.39 9.29
CA GLY A 73 -1.51 -17.44 10.35
C GLY A 73 -2.36 -16.16 10.43
N ALA A 74 -2.56 -15.47 9.31
CA ALA A 74 -3.38 -14.27 9.23
C ALA A 74 -4.86 -14.64 9.32
N ASN A 75 -5.60 -13.86 10.11
CA ASN A 75 -7.06 -13.96 10.25
C ASN A 75 -7.80 -12.88 9.44
N MET A 76 -7.08 -12.03 8.72
CA MET A 76 -7.64 -10.96 7.91
C MET A 76 -6.78 -10.70 6.68
N TYR A 77 -7.43 -10.48 5.54
CA TYR A 77 -6.82 -9.99 4.32
C TYR A 77 -7.46 -8.66 3.94
N VAL A 78 -6.63 -7.63 3.77
CA VAL A 78 -7.09 -6.29 3.40
C VAL A 78 -6.69 -6.00 1.95
N ASN A 79 -7.67 -5.55 1.14
CA ASN A 79 -7.43 -5.09 -0.23
C ASN A 79 -8.09 -3.74 -0.48
N ARG A 80 -7.81 -3.08 -1.60
CA ARG A 80 -8.53 -1.87 -2.03
C ARG A 80 -9.90 -2.25 -2.62
N GLU A 81 -10.88 -1.35 -2.55
CA GLU A 81 -12.25 -1.53 -3.05
C GLU A 81 -12.36 -2.09 -4.49
N GLY A 82 -11.41 -1.75 -5.37
CA GLY A 82 -11.37 -2.30 -6.74
C GLY A 82 -11.15 -3.82 -6.80
N GLY A 83 -10.74 -4.44 -5.69
CA GLY A 83 -10.55 -5.87 -5.53
C GLY A 83 -11.84 -6.66 -5.27
N VAL A 84 -12.98 -6.02 -4.96
CA VAL A 84 -14.23 -6.72 -4.62
C VAL A 84 -14.64 -7.73 -5.70
N LYS A 85 -14.49 -7.37 -6.98
CA LYS A 85 -14.85 -8.26 -8.11
C LYS A 85 -13.90 -9.43 -8.34
N ILE A 86 -12.77 -9.49 -7.62
CA ILE A 86 -11.72 -10.49 -7.83
C ILE A 86 -11.95 -11.72 -6.94
N TYR A 87 -12.51 -11.50 -5.75
CA TYR A 87 -12.61 -12.46 -4.67
C TYR A 87 -14.07 -12.81 -4.36
N ASN A 88 -14.26 -13.96 -3.73
CA ASN A 88 -15.54 -14.39 -3.18
C ASN A 88 -15.38 -14.45 -1.65
N ASP A 89 -16.26 -13.78 -0.92
CA ASP A 89 -16.22 -13.72 0.55
C ASP A 89 -16.26 -15.12 1.17
N GLN A 90 -17.06 -16.05 0.60
CA GLN A 90 -17.20 -17.41 1.11
C GLN A 90 -15.88 -18.18 1.10
N ASP A 91 -15.04 -17.98 0.07
CA ASP A 91 -13.75 -18.66 -0.04
C ASP A 91 -12.82 -18.29 1.13
N PHE A 92 -12.95 -17.08 1.67
CA PHE A 92 -12.17 -16.60 2.82
C PHE A 92 -12.83 -17.01 4.15
N GLU A 93 -14.15 -16.93 4.24
CA GLU A 93 -14.91 -17.32 5.44
C GLU A 93 -14.74 -18.80 5.77
N ASP A 94 -14.79 -19.69 4.77
CA ASP A 94 -14.56 -21.13 4.92
C ASP A 94 -13.19 -21.45 5.55
N GLU A 95 -12.26 -20.50 5.46
CA GLU A 95 -10.89 -20.60 5.96
C GLU A 95 -10.63 -19.76 7.21
N ASN A 96 -11.68 -19.19 7.82
CA ASN A 96 -11.63 -18.31 8.98
C ASN A 96 -10.74 -17.06 8.76
N ILE A 97 -10.83 -16.47 7.56
CA ILE A 97 -10.12 -15.24 7.20
C ILE A 97 -11.16 -14.15 6.88
N ASP A 98 -11.05 -13.00 7.54
CA ASP A 98 -11.86 -11.84 7.22
C ASP A 98 -11.35 -11.16 5.95
N LEU A 99 -12.17 -11.13 4.89
CA LEU A 99 -11.90 -10.33 3.70
C LEU A 99 -12.42 -8.91 3.90
N LYS A 100 -11.51 -7.93 3.99
CA LYS A 100 -11.86 -6.51 4.18
C LYS A 100 -11.34 -5.63 3.06
N PHE A 101 -12.06 -4.55 2.80
CA PHE A 101 -11.72 -3.57 1.79
C PHE A 101 -11.45 -2.21 2.41
N ILE A 102 -10.27 -1.66 2.16
CA ILE A 102 -9.86 -0.36 2.68
C ILE A 102 -10.41 0.76 1.80
N THR A 103 -11.11 1.71 2.44
CA THR A 103 -11.59 2.95 1.83
C THR A 103 -11.09 4.15 2.62
N MET A 104 -10.55 5.17 1.94
CA MET A 104 -10.17 6.41 2.61
C MET A 104 -11.41 7.23 2.95
N ASN A 105 -11.40 7.87 4.13
CA ASN A 105 -12.49 8.75 4.54
C ASN A 105 -12.53 10.01 3.66
N GLU A 106 -13.66 10.70 3.64
CA GLU A 106 -13.75 11.98 2.94
C GLU A 106 -12.97 13.08 3.68
N GLY A 107 -12.46 14.06 2.93
CA GLY A 107 -11.78 15.23 3.51
C GLY A 107 -10.45 14.95 4.20
N VAL A 108 -9.77 13.83 3.88
CA VAL A 108 -8.46 13.49 4.47
C VAL A 108 -7.37 14.51 4.11
N THR A 109 -7.45 15.06 2.90
CA THR A 109 -6.53 16.04 2.33
C THR A 109 -7.32 17.14 1.62
N ASP A 110 -6.78 18.36 1.59
CA ASP A 110 -7.28 19.48 0.78
C ASP A 110 -6.76 19.43 -0.67
N ARG A 111 -5.92 18.46 -1.00
CA ARG A 111 -5.46 18.16 -2.35
C ARG A 111 -6.54 17.41 -3.14
N PRO A 112 -6.52 17.48 -4.48
CA PRO A 112 -7.35 16.62 -5.32
C PRO A 112 -7.22 15.13 -4.93
N LYS A 113 -8.34 14.42 -4.92
CA LYS A 113 -8.37 12.96 -4.69
C LYS A 113 -7.55 12.23 -5.76
N TYR A 114 -6.95 11.09 -5.39
CA TYR A 114 -6.22 10.16 -6.28
C TYR A 114 -4.90 10.67 -6.89
N LEU A 115 -4.26 11.66 -6.27
CA LEU A 115 -2.88 12.00 -6.59
C LEU A 115 -1.89 10.95 -6.05
N SER A 116 -0.65 11.01 -6.53
CA SER A 116 0.40 10.08 -6.10
C SER A 116 0.81 10.33 -4.65
N ILE A 117 1.32 9.29 -3.98
CA ILE A 117 1.92 9.43 -2.64
C ILE A 117 3.06 10.45 -2.64
N VAL A 118 3.80 10.57 -3.76
CA VAL A 118 4.85 11.58 -3.93
C VAL A 118 4.28 12.99 -3.78
N ASP A 119 3.11 13.26 -4.36
CA ASP A 119 2.44 14.54 -4.22
C ASP A 119 2.12 14.85 -2.76
N THR A 120 1.59 13.87 -2.04
CA THR A 120 1.29 13.98 -0.60
C THR A 120 2.56 14.28 0.20
N LEU A 121 3.63 13.50 0.01
CA LEU A 121 4.90 13.69 0.73
C LEU A 121 5.55 15.05 0.43
N MET A 122 5.37 15.58 -0.80
CA MET A 122 5.89 16.90 -1.17
C MET A 122 5.19 18.06 -0.44
N HIS A 123 3.94 17.87 0.01
CA HIS A 123 3.10 18.93 0.59
C HIS A 123 2.83 18.79 2.09
N TYR A 124 3.11 17.63 2.69
CA TYR A 124 2.85 17.36 4.09
C TYR A 124 4.04 16.67 4.76
N SER A 125 4.22 16.96 6.04
CA SER A 125 5.23 16.29 6.86
C SER A 125 4.90 14.82 7.09
N PRO A 126 5.90 13.96 7.41
CA PRO A 126 5.65 12.57 7.77
C PRO A 126 4.61 12.40 8.89
N LYS A 127 4.60 13.31 9.87
CA LYS A 127 3.61 13.28 10.97
C LYS A 127 2.18 13.52 10.47
N GLU A 128 1.99 14.49 9.58
CA GLU A 128 0.68 14.79 9.00
C GLU A 128 0.20 13.63 8.12
N VAL A 129 1.07 13.10 7.27
CA VAL A 129 0.73 11.96 6.41
C VAL A 129 0.40 10.72 7.24
N ASN A 130 1.14 10.42 8.31
CA ASN A 130 0.78 9.33 9.24
C ASN A 130 -0.58 9.57 9.91
N SER A 131 -0.93 10.81 10.24
CA SER A 131 -2.27 11.13 10.73
C SER A 131 -3.35 10.92 9.66
N MET A 132 -3.04 11.15 8.38
CA MET A 132 -3.96 10.91 7.25
C MET A 132 -4.13 9.42 6.97
N LEU A 133 -3.05 8.63 7.05
CA LEU A 133 -3.07 7.18 6.82
C LEU A 133 -3.95 6.42 7.81
N ASN A 134 -4.25 7.01 8.97
CA ASN A 134 -5.18 6.45 9.96
C ASN A 134 -6.66 6.81 9.71
N LYS A 135 -6.97 7.59 8.67
CA LYS A 135 -8.34 8.02 8.33
C LYS A 135 -8.91 7.14 7.22
N PHE A 136 -9.14 5.88 7.56
CA PHE A 136 -9.76 4.90 6.68
C PHE A 136 -10.82 4.10 7.41
N GLU A 137 -11.64 3.42 6.63
CA GLU A 137 -12.59 2.40 7.06
C GLU A 137 -12.22 1.07 6.40
N LEU A 138 -12.44 -0.02 7.13
CA LEU A 138 -12.43 -1.38 6.59
C LEU A 138 -13.87 -1.83 6.43
N LYS A 139 -14.24 -2.15 5.20
CA LYS A 139 -15.60 -2.53 4.81
C LYS A 139 -15.65 -3.95 4.33
N ASP A 140 -16.79 -4.60 4.56
CA ASP A 140 -17.15 -5.84 3.90
C ASP A 140 -17.55 -5.60 2.44
N SER A 141 -17.47 -6.63 1.59
CA SER A 141 -17.81 -6.51 0.16
C SER A 141 -19.22 -5.96 -0.06
N HIS A 142 -20.18 -6.37 0.78
CA HIS A 142 -21.59 -5.98 0.67
C HIS A 142 -21.86 -4.51 1.06
N GLU A 143 -20.90 -3.82 1.68
CA GLU A 143 -21.02 -2.39 2.01
C GLU A 143 -20.56 -1.49 0.85
N LEU A 144 -19.94 -2.06 -0.19
CA LEU A 144 -19.32 -1.30 -1.29
C LEU A 144 -20.15 -1.26 -2.58
N PHE A 145 -21.22 -2.04 -2.72
CA PHE A 145 -22.12 -2.05 -3.89
C PHE A 145 -23.54 -2.49 -3.56
#